data_AF-A0A3D1P3K5-F1
#
_entry.id   AF-A0A3D1P3K5-F1
#
_cell.length_a   1.000
_cell.length_b   1.000
_cell.length_c   1.000
_cell.angle_alpha   90.00
_cell.angle_beta   90.00
_cell.angle_gamma   90.00
#
_symmetry.space_group_name_H-M   'P 1'
#
loop_
_entity.id
_entity.type
_entity.pdbx_description
1 polymer ?
#
loop_
_entity_poly.entity_id
_entity_poly.type
_entity_poly.pdbx_seq_one_letter_code
_entity_poly.pdbx_strand_id
1 'polypeptide(L)'
;MACTLALAVPLIAAANPLVALDSAVFVERLVPNKGRLLQPASVLKPGDRLVYVVSWYRMGGQGGFTVTNPLPRKVYFQGSADGREEVSIDGGRSWGKLDALRVGTRLATPEDITHVRWRVPATEAARGSGQITYSAIVR
;
A
#
# COMPACT_ATOMS: atom_id res chain seq x y z
N MET A 1 -24.83 -17.51 -52.94
CA MET A 1 -24.60 -18.00 -51.56
C MET A 1 -23.21 -17.56 -51.13
N ALA A 2 -23.11 -16.56 -50.24
CA ALA A 2 -21.84 -16.11 -49.68
C ALA A 2 -21.80 -16.54 -48.22
N CYS A 3 -20.81 -17.36 -47.86
CA CYS A 3 -20.64 -17.92 -46.53
C CYS A 3 -19.68 -17.00 -45.75
N THR A 4 -20.20 -16.26 -44.77
CA THR A 4 -19.40 -15.37 -43.91
C THR A 4 -18.83 -16.19 -42.75
N LEU A 5 -17.50 -16.37 -42.71
CA LEU A 5 -16.81 -17.06 -41.62
C LEU A 5 -16.57 -16.08 -40.47
N ALA A 6 -17.21 -16.31 -39.32
CA ALA A 6 -16.93 -15.57 -38.09
C ALA A 6 -15.75 -16.19 -37.35
N LEU A 7 -14.62 -15.48 -37.28
CA LEU A 7 -13.46 -15.85 -36.47
C LEU A 7 -13.74 -15.48 -35.00
N ALA A 8 -14.00 -16.47 -34.16
CA ALA A 8 -14.03 -16.29 -32.71
C ALA A 8 -12.59 -16.21 -32.17
N VAL A 9 -12.17 -15.05 -31.69
CA VAL A 9 -10.87 -14.90 -31.01
C VAL A 9 -11.03 -15.41 -29.57
N PRO A 10 -10.22 -16.37 -29.12
CA PRO A 10 -10.30 -16.85 -27.74
C PRO A 10 -9.80 -15.75 -26.79
N LEU A 11 -10.65 -15.30 -25.88
CA LEU A 11 -10.19 -14.54 -24.70
C LEU A 11 -9.43 -15.51 -23.79
N ILE A 12 -8.11 -15.38 -23.74
CA ILE A 12 -7.31 -16.03 -22.70
C ILE A 12 -7.62 -15.28 -21.39
N ALA A 13 -8.45 -15.90 -20.54
CA ALA A 13 -8.66 -15.42 -19.18
C ALA A 13 -7.37 -15.61 -18.38
N ALA A 14 -6.56 -14.55 -18.26
CA ALA A 14 -5.44 -14.54 -17.34
C ALA A 14 -5.99 -14.65 -15.91
N ALA A 15 -5.66 -15.75 -15.21
CA ALA A 15 -6.05 -15.92 -13.82
C ALA A 15 -5.46 -14.77 -12.99
N ASN A 16 -6.33 -14.05 -12.29
CA ASN A 16 -5.93 -12.99 -11.37
C ASN A 16 -4.86 -13.53 -10.39
N PRO A 17 -3.84 -12.73 -10.05
CA PRO A 17 -2.80 -13.16 -9.13
C PRO A 17 -3.43 -13.48 -7.77
N LEU A 18 -3.17 -14.70 -7.27
CA LEU A 18 -3.52 -15.10 -5.91
C LEU A 18 -2.37 -14.71 -5.00
N VAL A 19 -2.61 -13.82 -4.05
CA VAL A 19 -1.58 -13.24 -3.16
C VAL A 19 -2.01 -13.35 -1.71
N ALA A 20 -1.14 -13.87 -0.87
CA ALA A 20 -1.28 -13.83 0.59
C ALA A 20 -0.57 -12.59 1.15
N LEU A 21 -1.16 -11.95 2.15
CA LEU A 21 -0.60 -10.79 2.85
C LEU A 21 -0.39 -11.11 4.32
N ASP A 22 0.74 -10.67 4.85
CA ASP A 22 1.05 -10.67 6.28
C ASP A 22 1.50 -9.26 6.70
N SER A 23 1.14 -8.82 7.89
CA SER A 23 1.34 -7.44 8.32
C SER A 23 1.79 -7.34 9.77
N ALA A 24 2.87 -6.60 9.99
CA ALA A 24 3.41 -6.32 11.31
C ALA A 24 3.56 -4.81 11.52
N VAL A 25 3.39 -4.38 12.78
CA VAL A 25 3.50 -2.98 13.19
C VAL A 25 4.49 -2.86 14.34
N PHE A 26 5.45 -1.95 14.19
CA PHE A 26 6.49 -1.68 15.17
C PHE A 26 6.45 -0.22 15.58
N VAL A 27 6.85 0.06 16.82
CA VAL A 27 7.09 1.42 17.32
C VAL A 27 8.59 1.70 17.25
N GLU A 28 8.98 2.81 16.63
CA GLU A 28 10.34 3.33 16.68
C GLU A 28 10.57 4.04 18.02
N ARG A 29 11.47 3.51 18.84
CA ARG A 29 11.87 4.10 20.12
C ARG A 29 13.31 4.58 20.05
N LEU A 30 13.54 5.81 20.49
CA LEU A 30 14.89 6.31 20.78
C LEU A 30 15.36 5.70 22.09
N VAL A 31 16.47 4.96 22.04
CA VAL A 31 17.12 4.38 23.20
C VAL A 31 18.45 5.10 23.41
N PRO A 32 18.68 5.71 24.59
CA PRO A 32 19.96 6.33 24.92
C PRO A 32 21.12 5.37 24.63
N ASN A 33 22.15 5.86 23.93
CA ASN A 33 23.35 5.11 23.55
C ASN A 33 23.15 3.90 22.61
N LYS A 34 21.94 3.65 22.11
CA LYS A 34 21.66 2.57 21.13
C LYS A 34 20.99 3.05 19.84
N GLY A 35 20.63 4.33 19.75
CA GLY A 35 19.96 4.89 18.58
C GLY A 35 18.48 4.51 18.52
N ARG A 36 17.95 4.33 17.30
CA ARG A 36 16.54 3.99 17.06
C ARG A 36 16.37 2.47 17.02
N LEU A 37 15.47 1.94 17.84
CA LEU A 37 15.12 0.51 17.87
C LEU A 37 13.64 0.33 17.52
N LEU A 38 13.33 -0.74 16.79
CA LEU A 38 11.97 -1.18 16.52
C LEU A 38 11.54 -2.15 17.62
N GLN A 39 10.39 -1.88 18.23
CA GLN A 39 9.78 -2.74 19.24
C GLN A 39 8.35 -3.10 18.81
N PRO A 40 7.86 -4.32 19.09
CA PRO A 40 6.45 -4.65 18.87
C PRO A 40 5.55 -3.62 19.59
N ALA A 41 4.51 -3.16 18.88
CA ALA A 41 3.56 -2.22 19.46
C ALA A 41 2.72 -2.91 20.55
N SER A 42 2.86 -2.49 21.81
CA SER A 42 1.99 -2.94 22.91
C SER A 42 1.03 -1.84 23.37
N VAL A 43 1.55 -0.63 23.59
CA VAL A 43 0.77 0.58 23.92
C VAL A 43 1.30 1.74 23.09
N LEU A 44 0.41 2.36 22.32
CA LEU A 44 0.71 3.50 21.47
C LEU A 44 0.39 4.81 22.18
N LYS A 45 1.29 5.78 22.08
CA LYS A 45 1.14 7.15 22.61
C LYS A 45 1.07 8.16 21.45
N PRO A 46 0.38 9.30 21.63
CA PRO A 46 0.49 10.44 20.72
C PRO A 46 1.95 10.79 20.43
N GLY A 47 2.28 10.96 19.15
CA GLY A 47 3.64 11.22 18.66
C GLY A 47 4.51 9.99 18.41
N ASP A 48 4.08 8.78 18.81
CA ASP A 48 4.83 7.56 18.51
C ASP A 48 4.97 7.38 16.98
N ARG A 49 6.19 7.13 16.52
CA ARG A 49 6.43 6.76 15.12
C ARG A 49 6.26 5.26 14.96
N LEU A 50 5.39 4.90 14.04
CA LEU A 50 5.11 3.52 13.66
C LEU A 50 5.81 3.18 12.36
N VAL A 51 6.33 1.96 12.29
CA VAL A 51 6.80 1.33 11.06
C VAL A 51 5.93 0.12 10.78
N TYR A 52 5.24 0.17 9.65
CA TYR A 52 4.42 -0.92 9.15
C TYR A 52 5.21 -1.70 8.12
N VAL A 53 5.14 -3.02 8.23
CA VAL A 53 5.74 -3.98 7.31
C VAL A 53 4.63 -4.84 6.75
N VAL A 54 4.39 -4.76 5.44
CA VAL A 54 3.43 -5.59 4.73
C VAL A 54 4.20 -6.53 3.81
N SER A 55 4.22 -7.80 4.18
CA SER A 55 4.81 -8.87 3.39
C SER A 55 3.75 -9.46 2.47
N TRP A 56 4.14 -9.76 1.23
CA TRP A 56 3.26 -10.41 0.27
C TRP A 56 3.92 -11.63 -0.35
N TYR A 57 3.09 -12.64 -0.64
CA TYR A 57 3.53 -13.91 -1.23
C TYR A 57 2.58 -14.29 -2.37
N ARG A 58 3.13 -14.52 -3.56
CA ARG A 58 2.38 -15.07 -4.69
C ARG A 58 2.12 -16.54 -4.42
N MET A 59 0.85 -16.88 -4.35
CA MET A 59 0.36 -18.25 -4.18
C MET A 59 -0.09 -18.87 -5.51
N GLY A 60 -0.30 -18.05 -6.55
CA GLY A 60 -0.69 -18.50 -7.88
C GLY A 60 -1.04 -17.36 -8.83
N GLY A 61 -1.43 -17.70 -10.06
CA GLY A 61 -1.77 -16.73 -11.11
C GLY A 61 -0.57 -15.95 -11.63
N GLN A 62 -0.83 -15.02 -12.56
CA GLN A 62 0.18 -14.19 -13.22
C GLN A 62 -0.21 -12.70 -13.17
N GLY A 63 0.69 -11.81 -13.57
CA GLY A 63 0.42 -10.36 -13.62
C GLY A 63 0.68 -9.62 -12.30
N GLY A 64 0.58 -8.29 -12.36
CA GLY A 64 0.77 -7.40 -11.20
C GLY A 64 -0.49 -7.30 -10.34
N PHE A 65 -0.37 -6.71 -9.16
CA PHE A 65 -1.47 -6.51 -8.23
C PHE A 65 -1.33 -5.19 -7.47
N THR A 66 -2.38 -4.80 -6.74
CA THR A 66 -2.38 -3.60 -5.90
C THR A 66 -2.59 -3.98 -4.45
N VAL A 67 -1.72 -3.49 -3.57
CA VAL A 67 -1.89 -3.58 -2.12
C VAL A 67 -2.53 -2.28 -1.66
N THR A 68 -3.67 -2.37 -0.98
CA THR A 68 -4.38 -1.21 -0.41
C THR A 68 -4.49 -1.38 1.09
N ASN A 69 -4.13 -0.35 1.86
CA ASN A 69 -4.20 -0.36 3.31
C ASN A 69 -4.97 0.86 3.84
N PRO A 70 -6.10 0.67 4.55
CA PRO A 70 -6.78 1.75 5.25
C PRO A 70 -5.93 2.24 6.44
N LEU A 71 -5.83 3.56 6.59
CA LEU A 71 -5.16 4.14 7.75
C LEU A 71 -6.12 4.22 8.94
N PRO A 72 -5.72 3.75 10.14
CA PRO A 72 -6.47 4.03 11.35
C PRO A 72 -6.64 5.53 11.58
N ARG A 73 -7.83 5.95 12.03
CA ARG A 73 -8.12 7.38 12.30
C ARG A 73 -7.18 8.05 13.31
N LYS A 74 -6.48 7.27 14.13
CA LYS A 74 -5.54 7.77 15.15
C LYS A 74 -4.10 7.89 14.64
N VAL A 75 -3.85 7.61 13.36
CA VAL A 75 -2.52 7.76 12.77
C VAL A 75 -2.59 8.67 11.54
N TYR A 76 -1.47 9.26 11.17
CA TYR A 76 -1.30 9.90 9.88
C TYR A 76 -0.03 9.38 9.21
N PHE A 77 -0.11 9.21 7.89
CA PHE A 77 0.97 8.65 7.09
C PHE A 77 2.17 9.60 7.03
N GLN A 78 3.38 9.06 6.94
CA GLN A 78 4.61 9.83 6.80
C GLN A 78 5.34 9.59 5.47
N GLY A 79 5.21 8.41 4.88
CA GLY A 79 5.91 8.02 3.66
C GLY A 79 6.16 6.52 3.58
N SER A 80 6.34 5.99 2.36
CA SER A 80 6.89 4.65 2.15
C SER A 80 8.39 4.68 1.83
N ALA A 81 9.06 3.56 2.04
CA ALA A 81 10.50 3.44 1.79
C ALA A 81 10.88 3.65 0.31
N ASP A 82 9.98 3.33 -0.61
CA ASP A 82 10.22 3.39 -2.06
C ASP A 82 9.59 4.60 -2.76
N GLY A 83 8.79 5.42 -2.07
CA GLY A 83 8.16 6.62 -2.64
C GLY A 83 7.15 6.35 -3.76
N ARG A 84 6.73 5.10 -3.98
CA ARG A 84 5.81 4.70 -5.06
C ARG A 84 4.34 4.70 -4.63
N GLU A 85 4.07 5.06 -3.39
CA GLU A 85 2.73 5.10 -2.84
C GLU A 85 1.82 6.07 -3.61
N GLU A 86 0.55 5.72 -3.68
CA GLU A 86 -0.53 6.67 -3.91
C GLU A 86 -1.42 6.68 -2.68
N VAL A 87 -2.02 7.83 -2.41
CA VAL A 87 -2.87 8.03 -1.24
C VAL A 87 -4.27 8.39 -1.68
N SER A 88 -5.23 8.15 -0.80
CA SER A 88 -6.62 8.54 -0.97
C SER A 88 -7.08 9.35 0.24
N ILE A 89 -7.81 10.43 -0.02
CA ILE A 89 -8.43 11.30 1.00
C ILE A 89 -9.96 11.11 1.10
N ASP A 90 -10.53 10.21 0.30
CA ASP A 90 -11.99 10.07 0.12
C ASP A 90 -12.51 8.64 0.35
N GLY A 91 -11.76 7.86 1.13
CA GLY A 91 -12.14 6.49 1.47
C GLY A 91 -11.74 5.44 0.42
N GLY A 92 -10.73 5.72 -0.39
CA GLY A 92 -10.23 4.81 -1.42
C GLY A 92 -10.94 4.92 -2.78
N ARG A 93 -11.73 5.98 -2.99
CA ARG A 93 -12.47 6.20 -4.25
C ARG A 93 -11.58 6.81 -5.32
N SER A 94 -10.76 7.78 -4.94
CA SER A 94 -9.74 8.39 -5.80
C SER A 94 -8.34 8.23 -5.19
N TRP A 95 -7.33 8.34 -6.05
CA TRP A 95 -5.95 8.02 -5.72
C TRP A 95 -4.99 8.94 -6.46
N GLY A 96 -3.95 9.40 -5.78
CA GLY A 96 -2.91 10.22 -6.38
C GLY A 96 -1.74 10.45 -5.44
N LYS A 97 -0.79 11.28 -5.88
CA LYS A 97 0.26 11.81 -5.01
C LYS A 97 -0.33 12.88 -4.11
N LEU A 98 0.09 12.92 -2.83
CA LEU A 98 -0.50 13.81 -1.82
C LEU A 98 -0.44 15.29 -2.23
N ASP A 99 0.67 15.70 -2.83
CA ASP A 99 0.91 17.06 -3.33
C ASP A 99 -0.05 17.52 -4.44
N ALA A 100 -0.69 16.57 -5.12
CA ALA A 100 -1.70 16.83 -6.14
C ALA A 100 -3.14 16.83 -5.60
N LEU A 101 -3.37 16.40 -4.35
CA LEU A 101 -4.70 16.27 -3.78
C LEU A 101 -5.16 17.54 -3.05
N ARG A 102 -6.47 17.77 -3.04
CA ARG A 102 -7.10 18.94 -2.42
C ARG A 102 -8.32 18.57 -1.59
N VAL A 103 -8.50 19.29 -0.48
CA VAL A 103 -9.71 19.27 0.35
C VAL A 103 -10.40 20.61 0.17
N GLY A 104 -11.45 20.65 -0.66
CA GLY A 104 -12.04 21.92 -1.11
C GLY A 104 -11.00 22.78 -1.83
N THR A 105 -10.71 23.97 -1.30
CA THR A 105 -9.75 24.90 -1.89
C THR A 105 -8.32 24.74 -1.40
N ARG A 106 -8.09 24.03 -0.27
CA ARG A 106 -6.74 23.84 0.29
C ARG A 106 -6.06 22.58 -0.23
N LEU A 107 -4.73 22.57 -0.21
CA LEU A 107 -3.96 21.34 -0.41
C LEU A 107 -4.27 20.33 0.70
N ALA A 108 -4.29 19.05 0.33
CA ALA A 108 -4.38 17.97 1.29
C ALA A 108 -3.10 17.88 2.12
N THR A 109 -3.25 17.52 3.39
CA THR A 109 -2.14 17.25 4.31
C THR A 109 -2.12 15.76 4.65
N PRO A 110 -1.04 15.26 5.28
CA PRO A 110 -0.99 13.86 5.70
C PRO A 110 -2.14 13.43 6.63
N GLU A 111 -2.77 14.37 7.33
CA GLU A 111 -3.91 14.13 8.23
C GLU A 111 -5.21 13.78 7.48
N ASP A 112 -5.32 14.21 6.22
CA ASP A 112 -6.48 13.95 5.36
C ASP A 112 -6.44 12.54 4.74
N ILE A 113 -5.28 11.86 4.79
CA ILE A 113 -5.12 10.56 4.17
C ILE A 113 -5.98 9.53 4.90
N THR A 114 -6.80 8.84 4.14
CA THR A 114 -7.66 7.74 4.60
C THR A 114 -7.11 6.37 4.22
N HIS A 115 -6.47 6.25 3.05
CA HIS A 115 -5.89 5.01 2.55
C HIS A 115 -4.58 5.26 1.83
N VAL A 116 -3.74 4.23 1.80
CA VAL A 116 -2.51 4.19 1.00
C VAL A 116 -2.54 2.95 0.12
N ARG A 117 -2.02 3.05 -1.10
CA ARG A 117 -1.86 1.91 -1.99
C ARG A 117 -0.51 1.88 -2.69
N TRP A 118 -0.13 0.68 -3.08
CA TRP A 118 1.05 0.41 -3.90
C TRP A 118 0.67 -0.53 -5.03
N ARG A 119 1.19 -0.26 -6.22
CA ARG A 119 1.09 -1.16 -7.36
C ARG A 119 2.36 -1.99 -7.46
N VAL A 120 2.22 -3.30 -7.33
CA VAL A 120 3.31 -4.26 -7.55
C VAL A 120 3.25 -4.68 -9.02
N PRO A 121 4.18 -4.26 -9.88
CA PRO A 121 4.17 -4.60 -11.30
C PRO A 121 4.40 -6.11 -11.49
N ALA A 122 3.94 -6.66 -12.62
CA ALA A 122 4.06 -8.08 -12.92
C ALA A 122 5.51 -8.60 -12.83
N THR A 123 6.48 -7.78 -13.23
CA THR A 123 7.91 -8.10 -13.18
C THR A 123 8.45 -8.25 -11.76
N GLU A 124 7.99 -7.42 -10.82
CA GLU A 124 8.32 -7.54 -9.40
C GLU A 124 7.57 -8.72 -8.77
N ALA A 125 6.28 -8.83 -9.08
CA ALA A 125 5.41 -9.87 -8.57
C ALA A 125 5.83 -11.29 -9.04
N ALA A 126 6.50 -11.42 -10.18
CA ALA A 126 7.06 -12.68 -10.69
C ALA A 126 8.20 -13.23 -9.82
N ARG A 127 8.81 -12.41 -8.94
CA ARG A 127 9.83 -12.85 -7.98
C ARG A 127 9.27 -13.74 -6.87
N GLY A 128 7.94 -13.84 -6.76
CA GLY A 128 7.26 -14.74 -5.82
C GLY A 128 6.91 -14.10 -4.49
N SER A 129 7.71 -13.18 -3.96
CA SER A 129 7.40 -12.45 -2.73
C SER A 129 8.09 -11.09 -2.67
N GLY A 130 7.67 -10.27 -1.71
CA GLY A 130 8.28 -8.97 -1.45
C GLY A 130 7.66 -8.30 -0.23
N GLN A 131 8.12 -7.07 0.03
CA GLN A 131 7.74 -6.32 1.20
C GLN A 131 7.50 -4.85 0.85
N ILE A 132 6.48 -4.27 1.45
CA ILE A 132 6.22 -2.83 1.47
C ILE A 132 6.42 -2.36 2.91
N THR A 133 7.26 -1.34 3.09
CA THR A 133 7.50 -0.72 4.38
C THR A 133 7.09 0.74 4.33
N TYR A 134 6.30 1.18 5.32
CA TYR A 134 5.90 2.57 5.43
C TYR A 134 5.83 3.06 6.88
N SER A 135 5.95 4.37 7.05
CA SER A 135 5.91 5.01 8.36
C SER A 135 4.60 5.77 8.58
N ALA A 136 4.16 5.82 9.83
CA ALA A 136 3.07 6.67 10.27
C ALA A 136 3.40 7.27 11.64
N ILE A 137 2.66 8.29 12.07
CA ILE A 137 2.74 8.85 13.41
C ILE A 137 1.37 8.76 14.07
N VAL A 138 1.35 8.40 15.34
CA VAL A 138 0.14 8.42 16.17
C VAL A 138 -0.21 9.88 16.49
N ARG A 139 -1.48 10.22 16.32
CA ARG A 139 -2.04 11.55 16.64
C ARG A 139 -2.03 11.82 18.14
#